data_AF-A0A2G2WCY9-F1
#
_entry.id   AF-A0A2G2WCY9-F1
#
_cell.length_a   1.000
_cell.length_b   1.000
_cell.length_c   1.000
_cell.angle_alpha   90.00
_cell.angle_beta   90.00
_cell.angle_gamma   90.00
#
_symmetry.space_group_name_H-M   'P 1'
#
loop_
_entity.id
_entity.type
_entity.pdbx_description
1 polymer ?
#
loop_
_entity_poly.entity_id
_entity_poly.type
_entity_poly.pdbx_seq_one_letter_code
_entity_poly.pdbx_strand_id
1 'polypeptide(L)'
;MAKLFGIFACLLIVALDATAGILGIKAEAAQNQEKHLRLWLFECKEPSHDAFVLGVAAACLLAIAHVLANLLGGCSVCATDDIKQASPSRKLSMACLVFTWIIMAVGMGLLVIGTMANNKSRASCGFSHHHFFSIGGILCFIHAIFSVAYYTTASMLLAP
;
A
#
# COMPACT_ATOMS: atom_id res chain seq x y z
N MET A 1 8.82 24.63 13.18
CA MET A 1 9.51 23.75 12.21
C MET A 1 8.95 22.33 12.21
N ALA A 2 8.86 21.62 13.34
CA ALA A 2 8.35 20.23 13.40
C ALA A 2 6.95 20.01 12.80
N LYS A 3 5.99 20.92 13.06
CA LYS A 3 4.63 20.84 12.47
C LYS A 3 4.61 20.97 10.95
N LEU A 4 5.46 21.83 10.37
CA LEU A 4 5.55 22.03 8.92
C LEU A 4 6.16 20.80 8.24
N PHE A 5 7.18 20.21 8.87
CA PHE A 5 7.81 18.97 8.40
C PHE A 5 6.81 17.80 8.37
N GLY A 6 6.00 17.63 9.42
CA GLY A 6 4.99 16.58 9.47
C GLY A 6 3.85 16.76 8.46
N ILE A 7 3.43 18.01 8.18
CA ILE A 7 2.46 18.31 7.11
C ILE A 7 3.05 17.94 5.74
N PHE A 8 4.29 18.35 5.47
CA PHE A 8 4.97 18.02 4.21
C PHE A 8 5.11 16.51 4.02
N ALA A 9 5.49 15.79 5.08
CA ALA A 9 5.62 14.34 5.03
C ALA A 9 4.26 13.64 4.86
N CYS A 10 3.18 14.14 5.44
CA CYS A 10 1.82 13.64 5.15
C CYS A 10 1.44 13.82 3.69
N LEU A 11 1.67 15.01 3.12
CA LEU A 11 1.41 15.28 1.71
C LEU A 11 2.23 14.35 0.80
N LEU A 12 3.49 14.09 1.18
CA LEU A 12 4.36 13.18 0.47
C LEU A 12 3.85 11.73 0.53
N ILE A 13 3.43 11.23 1.71
CA ILE A 13 2.83 9.89 1.85
C ILE A 13 1.60 9.75 0.95
N VAL A 14 0.69 10.72 1.00
CA VAL A 14 -0.52 10.72 0.15
C VAL A 14 -0.15 10.69 -1.33
N ALA A 15 0.84 11.48 -1.75
CA ALA A 15 1.28 11.50 -3.15
C ALA A 15 1.91 10.16 -3.58
N LEU A 16 2.73 9.54 -2.73
CA LEU A 16 3.34 8.24 -2.98
C LEU A 16 2.30 7.13 -3.10
N ASP A 17 1.39 7.05 -2.13
CA ASP A 17 0.31 6.04 -2.10
C ASP A 17 -0.68 6.22 -3.25
N ALA A 18 -1.05 7.47 -3.59
CA ALA A 18 -1.90 7.73 -4.75
C ALA A 18 -1.22 7.33 -6.07
N THR A 19 0.07 7.63 -6.20
CA THR A 19 0.85 7.22 -7.37
C THR A 19 0.97 5.70 -7.43
N ALA A 20 1.25 5.03 -6.30
CA ALA A 20 1.28 3.57 -6.21
C ALA A 20 -0.06 2.94 -6.61
N GLY A 21 -1.17 3.49 -6.12
CA GLY A 21 -2.52 3.03 -6.46
C GLY A 21 -2.84 3.17 -7.94
N ILE A 22 -2.52 4.32 -8.55
CA ILE A 22 -2.68 4.53 -10.01
C ILE A 22 -1.81 3.57 -10.80
N LEU A 23 -0.55 3.36 -10.40
CA LEU A 23 0.35 2.41 -11.05
C LEU A 23 -0.15 0.97 -10.94
N GLY A 24 -0.72 0.58 -9.80
CA GLY A 24 -1.38 -0.73 -9.65
C GLY A 24 -2.53 -0.91 -10.64
N ILE A 25 -3.42 0.08 -10.76
CA ILE A 25 -4.53 0.01 -11.74
C ILE A 25 -4.00 -0.04 -13.19
N LYS A 26 -2.96 0.74 -13.50
CA LYS A 26 -2.31 0.70 -14.83
C LYS A 26 -1.62 -0.63 -15.10
N ALA A 27 -1.00 -1.25 -14.08
CA ALA A 27 -0.41 -2.57 -14.18
C ALA A 27 -1.47 -3.63 -14.51
N GLU A 28 -2.66 -3.53 -13.91
CA GLU A 28 -3.78 -4.40 -14.25
C GLU A 28 -4.29 -4.17 -15.68
N ALA A 29 -4.38 -2.92 -16.13
CA ALA A 29 -4.77 -2.59 -17.49
C ALA A 29 -3.78 -3.16 -18.52
N ALA A 30 -2.47 -2.95 -18.31
CA ALA A 30 -1.41 -3.52 -19.15
C ALA A 30 -1.43 -5.06 -19.13
N GLN A 31 -1.68 -5.64 -17.96
CA GLN A 31 -1.85 -7.09 -17.83
C GLN A 31 -3.06 -7.62 -18.60
N ASN A 32 -4.13 -6.84 -18.74
CA ASN A 32 -5.35 -7.25 -19.44
C ASN A 32 -5.27 -7.04 -20.96
N GLN A 33 -4.42 -6.13 -21.45
CA GLN A 33 -4.21 -5.91 -22.89
C GLN A 33 -3.52 -7.09 -23.57
N GLU A 34 -2.61 -7.79 -22.89
CA GLU A 34 -1.91 -8.96 -23.45
C GLU A 34 -2.77 -10.26 -23.42
N LYS A 35 -3.99 -10.23 -22.86
CA LYS A 35 -4.86 -11.43 -22.70
C LYS A 35 -5.63 -11.83 -23.97
N HIS A 36 -5.25 -11.37 -25.15
CA HIS A 36 -6.01 -11.66 -26.37
C HIS A 36 -5.96 -13.13 -26.85
N LEU A 37 -5.22 -14.04 -26.19
CA LEU A 37 -5.30 -15.49 -26.43
C LEU A 37 -6.17 -16.22 -25.38
N ARG A 38 -7.50 -16.10 -25.50
CA ARG A 38 -8.46 -16.95 -24.74
C ARG A 38 -8.61 -18.32 -25.43
N LEU A 39 -7.92 -19.34 -24.93
CA LEU A 39 -8.14 -20.74 -25.32
C LEU A 39 -8.95 -21.48 -24.24
N TRP A 40 -10.26 -21.57 -24.48
CA TRP A 40 -11.32 -22.45 -23.96
C TRP A 40 -11.37 -22.93 -22.48
N LEU A 41 -10.27 -23.22 -21.78
CA LEU A 41 -10.26 -23.60 -20.35
C LEU A 41 -8.96 -23.28 -19.60
N PHE A 42 -7.95 -22.74 -20.30
CA PHE A 42 -6.65 -22.36 -19.75
C PHE A 42 -6.35 -20.93 -20.18
N GLU A 43 -6.42 -19.99 -19.23
CA GLU A 43 -6.02 -18.61 -19.48
C GLU A 43 -4.49 -18.55 -19.49
N CYS A 44 -3.92 -18.87 -20.65
CA CYS A 44 -2.49 -18.74 -20.88
C CYS A 44 -2.16 -17.26 -20.94
N LYS A 45 -1.58 -16.77 -19.85
CA LYS A 45 -1.22 -15.38 -19.68
C LYS A 45 0.19 -15.18 -20.22
N GLU A 46 0.32 -14.42 -21.31
CA GLU A 46 1.63 -13.93 -21.72
C GLU A 46 2.10 -12.87 -20.69
N PRO A 47 3.34 -12.98 -20.20
CA PRO A 47 3.86 -12.03 -19.21
C PRO A 47 4.01 -10.64 -19.85
N SER A 48 3.23 -9.67 -19.36
CA SER A 48 3.37 -8.27 -19.76
C SER A 48 4.57 -7.64 -19.03
N HIS A 49 5.59 -7.26 -19.79
CA HIS A 49 6.76 -6.57 -19.23
C HIS A 49 6.36 -5.24 -18.58
N ASP A 50 5.44 -4.51 -19.19
CA ASP A 50 4.95 -3.24 -18.67
C ASP A 50 4.21 -3.43 -17.34
N ALA A 51 3.34 -4.45 -17.25
CA ALA A 51 2.65 -4.77 -15.99
C ALA A 51 3.62 -5.15 -14.87
N PHE A 52 4.72 -5.86 -15.19
CA PHE A 52 5.77 -6.16 -14.24
C PHE A 52 6.46 -4.89 -13.72
N VAL A 53 6.89 -4.00 -14.62
CA VAL A 53 7.59 -2.75 -14.24
C VAL A 53 6.68 -1.85 -13.41
N LEU A 54 5.43 -1.67 -13.82
CA LEU A 54 4.44 -0.88 -13.10
C LEU A 54 4.12 -1.47 -11.71
N GLY A 55 4.01 -2.80 -11.62
CA GLY A 55 3.81 -3.51 -10.36
C GLY A 55 4.96 -3.35 -9.37
N VAL A 56 6.20 -3.50 -9.84
CA VAL A 56 7.41 -3.24 -9.03
C VAL A 56 7.44 -1.79 -8.55
N ALA A 57 7.17 -0.83 -9.44
CA ALA A 57 7.14 0.58 -9.10
C ALA A 57 6.09 0.88 -8.02
N ALA A 58 4.87 0.35 -8.17
CA ALA A 58 3.80 0.49 -7.18
C ALA A 58 4.21 -0.09 -5.81
N ALA A 59 4.79 -1.30 -5.79
CA ALA A 59 5.26 -1.93 -4.56
C ALA A 59 6.36 -1.11 -3.87
N CYS A 60 7.34 -0.60 -4.62
CA CYS A 60 8.39 0.26 -4.08
C CYS A 60 7.84 1.55 -3.46
N LEU A 61 6.89 2.22 -4.14
CA LEU A 61 6.28 3.44 -3.64
C LEU A 61 5.49 3.20 -2.35
N LEU A 62 4.70 2.13 -2.28
CA LEU A 62 3.98 1.73 -1.07
C LEU A 62 4.95 1.46 0.10
N ALA A 63 6.06 0.76 -0.16
CA ALA A 63 7.08 0.51 0.85
C ALA A 63 7.71 1.81 1.37
N ILE A 64 8.07 2.74 0.48
CA ILE A 64 8.62 4.04 0.86
C ILE A 64 7.60 4.84 1.67
N ALA A 65 6.33 4.88 1.24
CA ALA A 65 5.25 5.54 1.96
C ALA A 65 5.07 4.97 3.37
N HIS A 66 5.11 3.64 3.51
CA HIS A 66 5.02 2.97 4.81
C HIS A 66 6.19 3.30 5.73
N VAL A 67 7.43 3.31 5.22
CA VAL A 67 8.61 3.71 6.00
C VAL A 67 8.45 5.16 6.50
N LEU A 68 8.03 6.09 5.64
CA LEU A 68 7.79 7.48 6.02
C LEU A 68 6.69 7.60 7.08
N ALA A 69 5.60 6.85 6.96
CA ALA A 69 4.52 6.83 7.94
C ALA A 69 5.00 6.38 9.34
N ASN A 70 5.87 5.37 9.40
CA ASN A 70 6.46 4.91 10.65
C ASN A 70 7.46 5.92 11.24
N LEU A 71 8.25 6.62 10.41
CA LEU A 71 9.19 7.64 10.87
C LEU A 71 8.47 8.85 11.49
N LEU A 72 7.28 9.22 11.00
CA LEU A 72 6.46 10.31 11.55
C LEU A 72 5.82 9.97 12.91
N GLY A 73 5.63 8.68 13.19
CA GLY A 73 4.97 8.20 14.40
C GLY A 73 5.78 8.30 15.69
N GLY A 74 7.10 8.51 15.58
CA GLY A 74 8.03 8.47 16.71
C GLY A 74 8.00 7.13 17.47
N CYS A 75 8.80 7.00 18.54
CA CYS A 75 8.82 5.85 19.46
C CYS A 75 7.56 5.84 20.36
N SER A 76 6.35 6.03 19.80
CA SER A 76 5.09 6.09 20.56
C SER A 76 4.68 4.75 21.18
N VAL A 77 5.28 3.65 20.71
CA VAL A 77 5.18 2.29 21.25
C VAL A 77 6.06 2.10 22.50
N CYS A 78 7.03 2.97 22.74
CA CYS A 78 8.06 2.80 23.77
C CYS A 78 7.60 3.26 25.16
N ALA A 79 6.46 3.97 25.25
CA ALA A 79 5.83 4.31 26.52
C ALA A 79 4.81 3.23 26.88
N THR A 80 5.29 2.21 27.59
CA THR A 80 4.55 1.07 28.17
C THR A 80 3.59 1.51 29.28
N ASP A 81 2.79 2.54 29.07
CA ASP A 81 1.73 2.94 30.01
C ASP A 81 0.44 2.21 29.62
N ASP A 82 -0.28 1.71 30.63
CA ASP A 82 -1.49 0.90 30.49
C ASP A 82 -2.42 1.44 29.39
N ILE A 83 -2.51 0.70 28.27
CA ILE A 83 -3.40 1.03 27.14
C ILE A 83 -4.84 1.25 27.62
N LYS A 84 -5.25 0.64 28.73
CA LYS A 84 -6.58 0.84 29.35
C LYS A 84 -6.79 2.26 29.86
N GLN A 85 -5.77 2.89 30.46
CA GLN A 85 -5.80 4.28 30.95
C GLN A 85 -5.44 5.32 29.87
N ALA A 86 -4.97 4.89 28.70
CA ALA A 86 -4.64 5.80 27.60
C ALA A 86 -5.86 6.58 27.09
N SER A 87 -5.62 7.84 26.69
CA SER A 87 -6.62 8.71 26.08
C SER A 87 -7.25 8.07 24.83
N PRO A 88 -8.51 8.37 24.49
CA PRO A 88 -9.17 7.85 23.30
C PRO A 88 -8.39 8.13 22.00
N SER A 89 -7.72 9.30 21.91
CA SER A 89 -6.86 9.67 20.78
C SER A 89 -5.63 8.77 20.66
N ARG A 90 -5.02 8.36 21.78
CA ARG A 90 -3.88 7.42 21.78
C ARG A 90 -4.29 6.01 21.38
N LYS A 91 -5.44 5.52 21.86
CA LYS A 91 -6.02 4.23 21.44
C LYS A 91 -6.33 4.22 19.94
N LEU A 92 -6.94 5.29 19.43
CA LEU A 92 -7.26 5.44 18.02
C LEU A 92 -5.98 5.51 17.16
N SER A 93 -4.98 6.27 17.58
CA SER A 93 -3.69 6.36 16.90
C SER A 93 -3.00 4.98 16.80
N MET A 94 -2.96 4.21 17.91
CA MET A 94 -2.42 2.85 17.90
C MET A 94 -3.22 1.89 16.99
N ALA A 95 -4.55 1.99 17.01
CA ALA A 95 -5.39 1.21 16.10
C ALA A 95 -5.11 1.55 14.63
N CYS A 96 -5.02 2.85 14.28
CA CYS A 96 -4.66 3.28 12.93
C CYS A 96 -3.29 2.75 12.51
N LEU A 97 -2.29 2.79 13.40
CA LEU A 97 -0.97 2.22 13.14
C LEU A 97 -1.06 0.71 12.82
N VAL A 98 -1.75 -0.08 13.65
CA VAL A 98 -1.95 -1.52 13.39
C VAL A 98 -2.63 -1.75 12.04
N PHE A 99 -3.66 -0.98 11.70
CA PHE A 99 -4.31 -1.08 10.39
C PHE A 99 -3.36 -0.75 9.24
N THR A 100 -2.50 0.28 9.35
CA THR A 100 -1.50 0.56 8.29
C THR A 100 -0.56 -0.61 8.04
N TRP A 101 -0.12 -1.33 9.09
CA TRP A 101 0.71 -2.52 8.95
C TRP A 101 -0.03 -3.68 8.27
N ILE A 102 -1.29 -3.92 8.63
CA ILE A 102 -2.12 -4.95 8.00
C ILE A 102 -2.34 -4.63 6.52
N ILE A 103 -2.73 -3.39 6.20
CA ILE A 103 -2.95 -2.93 4.83
C ILE A 103 -1.66 -3.00 4.03
N MET A 104 -0.53 -2.61 4.61
CA MET A 104 0.78 -2.73 4.00
C MET A 104 1.08 -4.19 3.65
N ALA A 105 0.93 -5.13 4.59
CA ALA A 105 1.20 -6.54 4.36
C ALA A 105 0.33 -7.15 3.25
N VAL A 106 -0.99 -6.88 3.29
CA VAL A 106 -1.93 -7.40 2.30
C VAL A 106 -1.74 -6.71 0.93
N GLY A 107 -1.63 -5.38 0.90
CA GLY A 107 -1.46 -4.60 -0.33
C GLY A 107 -0.15 -4.93 -1.04
N MET A 108 0.96 -4.96 -0.31
CA MET A 108 2.26 -5.39 -0.83
C MET A 108 2.20 -6.84 -1.33
N GLY A 109 1.60 -7.75 -0.57
CA GLY A 109 1.45 -9.15 -0.99
C GLY A 109 0.73 -9.27 -2.34
N LEU A 110 -0.39 -8.56 -2.51
CA LEU A 110 -1.15 -8.57 -3.76
C LEU A 110 -0.37 -7.94 -4.93
N LEU A 111 0.33 -6.81 -4.71
CA LEU A 111 1.19 -6.19 -5.73
C LEU A 111 2.36 -7.09 -6.15
N VAL A 112 2.98 -7.78 -5.20
CA VAL A 112 4.09 -8.72 -5.46
C VAL A 112 3.58 -9.96 -6.19
N ILE A 113 2.46 -10.54 -5.79
CA ILE A 113 1.83 -11.67 -6.49
C ILE A 113 1.49 -11.27 -7.93
N GLY A 114 0.88 -10.09 -8.13
CA GLY A 114 0.59 -9.54 -9.46
C GLY A 114 1.87 -9.36 -10.30
N THR A 115 2.91 -8.79 -9.71
CA THR A 115 4.22 -8.60 -10.36
C THR A 115 4.85 -9.94 -10.75
N MET A 116 4.93 -10.90 -9.83
CA MET A 116 5.51 -12.22 -10.09
C MET A 116 4.72 -12.99 -11.17
N ALA A 117 3.40 -12.79 -11.24
CA ALA A 117 2.55 -13.37 -12.27
C ALA A 117 2.74 -12.72 -13.66
N ASN A 118 3.53 -11.66 -13.79
CA ASN A 118 3.89 -11.01 -15.05
C ASN A 118 5.40 -11.08 -15.34
N ASN A 119 6.17 -11.84 -14.55
CA ASN A 119 7.60 -12.00 -14.81
C ASN A 119 7.83 -12.86 -16.07
N LYS A 120 8.75 -12.45 -16.94
CA LYS A 120 9.06 -13.10 -18.24
C LYS A 120 9.32 -14.60 -18.14
N SER A 121 9.81 -15.09 -17.01
CA SER A 121 10.16 -16.50 -16.80
C SER A 121 8.97 -17.40 -16.39
N ARG A 122 7.75 -16.86 -16.24
CA ARG A 122 6.57 -17.60 -15.74
C ARG A 122 5.38 -17.52 -16.69
N ALA A 123 5.53 -18.05 -17.90
CA ALA A 123 4.36 -18.43 -18.70
C ALA A 123 3.68 -19.62 -18.01
N SER A 124 2.60 -19.35 -17.27
CA SER A 124 1.84 -20.38 -16.56
C SER A 124 0.38 -20.24 -16.94
N CYS A 125 -0.16 -21.24 -17.62
CA CYS A 125 -1.60 -21.33 -17.83
C CYS A 125 -2.24 -21.85 -16.54
N GLY A 126 -3.21 -21.12 -15.99
CA GLY A 126 -3.87 -21.49 -14.74
C GLY A 126 -5.06 -20.58 -14.44
N PHE A 127 -5.79 -20.86 -13.35
CA PHE A 127 -6.88 -20.01 -12.86
C PHE A 127 -6.30 -18.67 -12.38
N SER A 128 -6.25 -17.69 -13.29
CA SER A 128 -5.74 -16.35 -12.97
C SER A 128 -6.81 -15.57 -12.21
N HIS A 129 -6.62 -15.33 -10.91
CA HIS A 129 -7.43 -14.32 -10.20
C HIS A 129 -7.17 -12.93 -10.82
N HIS A 130 -8.24 -12.27 -11.27
CA HIS A 130 -8.16 -11.12 -12.19
C HIS A 130 -7.88 -9.75 -11.55
N HIS A 131 -7.64 -9.68 -10.23
CA HIS A 131 -7.72 -8.40 -9.51
C HIS A 131 -6.59 -8.13 -8.52
N PHE A 132 -5.47 -8.85 -8.60
CA PHE A 132 -4.37 -8.66 -7.64
C PHE A 132 -3.81 -7.22 -7.66
N PHE A 133 -3.58 -6.68 -8.85
CA PHE A 133 -3.04 -5.33 -8.99
C PHE A 133 -4.04 -4.25 -8.64
N SER A 134 -5.31 -4.37 -9.03
CA SER A 134 -6.35 -3.40 -8.65
C SER A 134 -6.67 -3.43 -7.17
N ILE A 135 -6.82 -4.60 -6.55
CA ILE A 135 -7.04 -4.69 -5.09
C ILE A 135 -5.81 -4.16 -4.33
N GLY A 136 -4.59 -4.52 -4.76
CA GLY A 136 -3.35 -3.97 -4.20
C GLY A 136 -3.28 -2.44 -4.35
N GLY A 137 -3.68 -1.90 -5.50
CA GLY A 137 -3.74 -0.46 -5.76
C GLY A 137 -4.79 0.26 -4.89
N ILE A 138 -5.98 -0.31 -4.71
CA ILE A 138 -7.02 0.21 -3.81
C ILE A 138 -6.50 0.27 -2.37
N LEU A 139 -5.79 -0.77 -1.93
CA LEU A 139 -5.18 -0.81 -0.60
C LEU A 139 -4.12 0.28 -0.41
N CYS A 140 -3.43 0.74 -1.46
CA CYS A 140 -2.53 1.91 -1.35
C CYS A 140 -3.31 3.19 -0.98
N PHE A 141 -4.48 3.44 -1.58
CA PHE A 141 -5.31 4.58 -1.18
C PHE A 141 -5.83 4.45 0.25
N ILE A 142 -6.21 3.24 0.67
CA ILE A 142 -6.66 2.98 2.04
C ILE A 142 -5.49 3.20 3.03
N HIS A 143 -4.26 2.79 2.66
CA HIS A 143 -3.05 3.04 3.43
C HIS A 143 -2.83 4.54 3.65
N ALA A 144 -3.02 5.38 2.63
CA ALA A 144 -2.93 6.84 2.77
C ALA A 144 -3.92 7.39 3.80
N ILE A 145 -5.18 6.93 3.75
CA ILE A 145 -6.24 7.37 4.68
C ILE A 145 -5.85 7.05 6.12
N PHE A 146 -5.45 5.81 6.40
CA PHE A 146 -5.04 5.41 7.75
C PHE A 146 -3.74 6.09 8.20
N SER A 147 -2.81 6.36 7.29
CA SER A 147 -1.57 7.10 7.60
C SER A 147 -1.84 8.56 8.00
N VAL A 148 -2.75 9.24 7.30
CA VAL A 148 -3.18 10.60 7.66
C VAL A 148 -3.98 10.60 8.98
N ALA A 149 -4.89 9.64 9.16
CA ALA A 149 -5.62 9.47 10.42
C ALA A 149 -4.66 9.21 11.59
N TYR A 150 -3.64 8.38 11.39
CA TYR A 150 -2.58 8.14 12.37
C TYR A 150 -1.83 9.42 12.72
N TYR A 151 -1.35 10.17 11.72
CA TYR A 151 -0.61 11.41 11.95
C TYR A 151 -1.45 12.47 12.67
N THR A 152 -2.70 12.69 12.25
CA THR A 152 -3.60 13.68 12.84
C THR A 152 -3.94 13.35 14.29
N THR A 153 -4.28 12.08 14.58
CA THR A 153 -4.59 11.63 15.94
C THR A 153 -3.36 11.63 16.86
N ALA A 154 -2.18 11.28 16.34
CA ALA A 154 -0.92 11.38 17.07
C ALA A 154 -0.53 12.85 17.35
N SER A 155 -0.74 13.75 16.38
CA SER A 155 -0.45 15.18 16.53
C SER A 155 -1.39 15.86 17.54
N MET A 156 -2.65 15.41 17.62
CA MET A 156 -3.60 15.88 18.63
C MET A 156 -3.19 15.51 20.06
N LEU A 157 -2.40 14.45 20.26
CA LEU A 157 -1.86 14.07 21.57
C LEU A 157 -0.77 15.05 22.08
N LEU A 158 -0.19 15.85 21.18
CA LEU A 158 0.90 16.80 21.47
C LEU A 158 0.43 18.26 21.55
N ALA A 159 -0.89 18.51 21.50
CA ALA A 159 -1.46 19.83 21.76
C ALA A 159 -1.59 20.01 23.29
N PRO A 160 -0.97 21.05 23.88
CA PRO A 160 -1.08 21.35 25.31
C PRO A 160 -2.50 21.73 25.73
#